data_AF-X0X286-F1
#
_entry.id   AF-X0X286-F1
#
_cell.length_a   1.000
_cell.length_b   1.000
_cell.length_c   1.000
_cell.angle_alpha   90.00
_cell.angle_beta   90.00
_cell.angle_gamma   90.00
#
_symmetry.space_group_name_H-M   'P 1'
#
loop_
_entity.id
_entity.type
_entity.pdbx_description
1 polymer ?
#
loop_
_entity_poly.entity_id
_entity_poly.type
_entity_poly.pdbx_seq_one_letter_code
_entity_poly.pdbx_strand_id
1 'polypeptide(L)'
;LRYWVQEMHVDGFRFDLAPALARELHAVDRLGRFFAMVQQDPVLAEVKLIAEPWDLGPGGYQVGNFPHGWVEWNAEYRDTVRRFWRGDGSQLGKLASRLSGSADIYDQRDRTPFASINFPTCHDGFSLRDLVSYERKHNEANGEEGRDGTDANWSRNWGEEGPTELQSILLRRDRMMRNFLATLAFSQGVPMISHGDEIGRTLGGNNNSYCHDSPLTWLNWDLDGEQRSLLEFVGRVFAIRSANPA
;
A
#
# COMPACT_ATOMS: atom_id res chain seq x y z
N LEU A 1 20.71 8.21 -9.58
CA LEU A 1 20.70 7.22 -8.49
C LEU A 1 21.98 7.27 -7.66
N ARG A 2 23.17 7.02 -8.22
CA ARG A 2 24.45 7.06 -7.47
C ARG A 2 24.65 8.31 -6.60
N TYR A 3 24.42 9.50 -7.16
CA TYR A 3 24.49 10.76 -6.40
C TYR A 3 23.65 10.73 -5.10
N TRP A 4 22.41 10.27 -5.18
CA TRP A 4 21.52 10.16 -4.02
C TRP A 4 22.06 9.16 -2.98
N VAL A 5 22.67 8.07 -3.42
CA VAL A 5 23.26 7.09 -2.50
C VAL A 5 24.55 7.62 -1.87
N GLN A 6 25.49 8.11 -2.67
CA GLN A 6 26.84 8.44 -2.22
C GLN A 6 26.94 9.81 -1.55
N GLU A 7 26.21 10.81 -2.04
CA GLU A 7 26.30 12.19 -1.54
C GLU A 7 25.16 12.51 -0.57
N MET A 8 23.97 11.97 -0.82
CA MET A 8 22.78 12.25 -0.01
C MET A 8 22.46 11.12 0.98
N HIS A 9 23.25 10.03 0.96
CA HIS A 9 23.14 8.88 1.85
C HIS A 9 21.76 8.20 1.85
N VAL A 10 21.11 8.14 0.69
CA VAL A 10 19.83 7.43 0.50
C VAL A 10 20.05 5.91 0.47
N ASP A 11 19.34 5.17 1.33
CA ASP A 11 19.46 3.70 1.48
C ASP A 11 18.70 2.86 0.43
N GLY A 12 17.92 3.51 -0.43
CA GLY A 12 17.10 2.84 -1.42
C GLY A 12 16.04 3.72 -2.07
N PHE A 13 15.33 3.15 -3.03
CA PHE A 13 14.37 3.87 -3.87
C PHE A 13 13.10 3.07 -4.06
N ARG A 14 11.95 3.74 -4.03
CA ARG A 14 10.68 3.25 -4.60
C ARG A 14 10.47 3.92 -5.94
N PHE A 15 10.48 3.12 -7.01
CA PHE A 15 10.28 3.58 -8.38
C PHE A 15 8.79 3.59 -8.71
N ASP A 16 8.29 4.78 -9.00
CA ASP A 16 6.94 5.03 -9.50
C ASP A 16 6.79 4.52 -10.93
N LEU A 17 5.65 3.89 -11.22
CA LEU A 17 5.32 3.29 -12.52
C LEU A 17 6.51 2.56 -13.15
N ALA A 18 7.18 1.69 -12.38
CA ALA A 18 8.51 1.18 -12.69
C ALA A 18 8.64 0.48 -14.07
N PRO A 19 7.63 -0.22 -14.61
CA PRO A 19 7.67 -0.78 -15.96
C PRO A 19 7.95 0.26 -17.06
N ALA A 20 7.56 1.52 -16.86
CA ALA A 20 7.81 2.60 -17.82
C ALA A 20 9.31 2.84 -18.07
N LEU A 21 10.17 2.53 -17.08
CA LEU A 21 11.63 2.62 -17.20
C LEU A 21 12.24 1.54 -18.11
N ALA A 22 11.48 0.47 -18.36
CA ALA A 22 11.91 -0.71 -19.12
C ALA A 22 11.13 -0.87 -20.43
N ARG A 23 10.39 0.17 -20.84
CA ARG A 23 9.71 0.19 -22.14
C ARG A 23 10.72 0.40 -23.25
N GLU A 24 10.87 -0.61 -24.09
CA GLU A 24 11.56 -0.50 -25.38
C GLU A 24 10.51 -0.63 -26.49
N LEU A 25 10.39 0.42 -27.32
CA LEU A 25 9.37 0.57 -28.38
C LEU A 25 7.93 0.45 -27.87
N HIS A 26 7.38 -0.77 -27.82
CA HIS A 26 5.98 -1.06 -27.50
C HIS A 26 5.81 -2.16 -26.43
N ALA A 27 6.89 -2.78 -25.96
CA ALA A 27 6.86 -3.85 -24.98
C ALA A 27 7.68 -3.49 -23.74
N VAL A 28 7.29 -4.05 -22.59
CA VAL A 28 8.11 -3.96 -21.38
C VAL A 28 9.15 -5.08 -21.45
N ASP A 29 10.41 -4.72 -21.63
CA ASP A 29 11.52 -5.66 -21.57
C ASP A 29 12.10 -5.70 -20.16
N ARG A 30 11.97 -6.85 -19.50
CA ARG A 30 12.46 -7.09 -18.13
C ARG A 30 13.99 -7.11 -18.05
N LEU A 31 14.66 -7.31 -19.19
CA LEU A 31 16.11 -7.20 -19.36
C LEU A 31 16.49 -5.88 -20.02
N GLY A 32 15.56 -4.92 -20.04
CA GLY A 32 15.79 -3.59 -20.57
C GLY A 32 17.06 -2.98 -19.99
N ARG A 33 17.76 -2.19 -20.80
CA ARG A 33 19.12 -1.69 -20.50
C ARG A 33 19.23 -1.06 -19.11
N PHE A 34 18.17 -0.40 -18.65
CA PHE A 34 18.10 0.20 -17.33
C PHE A 34 18.29 -0.81 -16.19
N PHE A 35 17.54 -1.92 -16.17
CA PHE A 35 17.63 -2.90 -15.09
C PHE A 35 18.97 -3.62 -15.08
N ALA A 36 19.50 -3.97 -16.27
CA ALA A 36 20.82 -4.56 -16.38
C ALA A 36 21.92 -3.62 -15.84
N MET A 37 21.82 -2.32 -16.14
CA MET A 37 22.76 -1.31 -15.63
C MET A 37 22.67 -1.14 -14.12
N VAL A 38 21.46 -1.10 -13.55
CA VAL A 38 21.26 -0.99 -12.09
C VAL A 38 21.79 -2.24 -11.38
N GLN A 39 21.55 -3.43 -11.92
CA GLN A 39 21.92 -4.68 -11.29
C GLN A 39 23.44 -4.93 -11.25
N GLN A 40 24.18 -4.46 -12.27
CA GLN A 40 25.64 -4.58 -12.32
C GLN A 40 26.38 -3.42 -11.62
N ASP A 41 25.66 -2.39 -11.17
CA ASP A 41 26.25 -1.21 -10.58
C ASP A 41 26.72 -1.50 -9.14
N PRO A 42 28.01 -1.34 -8.81
CA PRO A 42 28.51 -1.70 -7.49
C PRO A 42 27.94 -0.82 -6.36
N VAL A 43 27.45 0.38 -6.67
CA VAL A 43 26.80 1.25 -5.68
C VAL A 43 25.32 0.89 -5.54
N LEU A 44 24.62 0.65 -6.66
CA LEU A 44 23.18 0.41 -6.63
C LEU A 44 22.79 -1.03 -6.29
N ALA A 45 23.71 -1.99 -6.44
CA ALA A 45 23.47 -3.38 -6.05
C ALA A 45 23.34 -3.55 -4.52
N GLU A 46 23.81 -2.59 -3.72
CA GLU A 46 23.78 -2.64 -2.25
C GLU A 46 22.58 -1.93 -1.63
N VAL A 47 21.78 -1.19 -2.42
CA VAL A 47 20.63 -0.42 -1.90
C VAL A 47 19.30 -1.14 -2.12
N LYS A 48 18.27 -0.74 -1.39
CA LYS A 48 16.93 -1.32 -1.54
C LYS A 48 16.26 -0.79 -2.80
N LEU A 49 15.76 -1.69 -3.65
CA LEU A 49 15.05 -1.35 -4.88
C LEU A 49 13.61 -1.84 -4.78
N ILE A 50 12.67 -0.88 -4.73
CA ILE A 50 11.24 -1.16 -4.65
C ILE A 50 10.57 -0.68 -5.93
N ALA A 51 9.73 -1.50 -6.55
CA ALA A 51 8.97 -1.15 -7.72
C ALA A 51 7.47 -1.01 -7.41
N GLU A 52 6.83 -0.02 -8.03
CA GLU A 52 5.43 -0.12 -8.41
C GLU A 52 5.33 -0.94 -9.70
N PRO A 53 4.93 -2.21 -9.66
CA PRO A 53 5.12 -3.14 -10.76
C PRO A 53 4.01 -3.06 -11.82
N TRP A 54 3.52 -1.86 -12.13
CA TRP A 54 2.58 -1.60 -13.21
C TRP A 54 2.79 -0.20 -13.80
N ASP A 55 2.31 0.00 -15.02
CA ASP A 55 2.14 1.32 -15.61
C ASP A 55 0.81 1.41 -16.38
N LEU A 56 0.52 2.57 -16.98
CA LEU A 56 -0.72 2.84 -17.71
C LEU A 56 -0.76 2.23 -19.12
N GLY A 57 0.37 1.76 -19.64
CA GLY A 57 0.48 1.29 -21.02
C GLY A 57 0.05 -0.16 -21.20
N PRO A 58 -0.23 -0.60 -22.44
CA PRO A 58 -0.50 -2.00 -22.74
C PRO A 58 0.64 -2.91 -22.24
N GLY A 59 0.29 -4.02 -21.61
CA GLY A 59 1.25 -4.94 -20.99
C GLY A 59 1.99 -4.37 -19.78
N GLY A 60 1.53 -3.25 -19.22
CA GLY A 60 2.16 -2.56 -18.09
C GLY A 60 2.15 -3.36 -16.80
N TYR A 61 1.15 -4.23 -16.57
CA TYR A 61 1.04 -5.02 -15.34
C TYR A 61 2.13 -6.10 -15.27
N GLN A 62 3.13 -5.89 -14.41
CA GLN A 62 4.34 -6.70 -14.27
C GLN A 62 4.54 -7.21 -12.83
N VAL A 63 3.47 -7.39 -12.06
CA VAL A 63 3.56 -8.00 -10.73
C VAL A 63 4.24 -9.38 -10.82
N GLY A 64 5.22 -9.62 -9.96
CA GLY A 64 6.03 -10.84 -9.89
C GLY A 64 7.14 -10.92 -10.96
N ASN A 65 7.22 -9.95 -11.85
CA ASN A 65 8.04 -10.04 -13.05
C ASN A 65 9.34 -9.23 -13.02
N PHE A 66 9.61 -8.52 -11.92
CA PHE A 66 10.86 -7.76 -11.77
C PHE A 66 12.07 -8.68 -11.53
N PRO A 67 13.30 -8.22 -11.86
CA PRO A 67 14.52 -8.98 -11.63
C PRO A 67 14.78 -9.29 -10.15
N HIS A 68 15.68 -10.24 -9.89
CA HIS A 68 16.15 -10.51 -8.54
C HIS A 68 16.78 -9.25 -7.90
N GLY A 69 16.65 -9.10 -6.58
CA GLY A 69 17.05 -7.91 -5.84
C GLY A 69 15.96 -6.83 -5.75
N TRP A 70 14.94 -6.89 -6.60
CA TRP A 70 13.80 -5.99 -6.52
C TRP A 70 12.69 -6.52 -5.61
N VAL A 71 12.12 -5.61 -4.84
CA VAL A 71 10.92 -5.80 -4.02
C VAL A 71 9.77 -5.07 -4.71
N GLU A 72 8.55 -5.60 -4.63
CA GLU A 72 7.41 -5.07 -5.38
C GLU A 72 6.25 -4.72 -4.47
N TRP A 73 5.60 -3.59 -4.75
CA TRP A 73 4.29 -3.29 -4.21
C TRP A 73 3.28 -4.37 -4.64
N ASN A 74 2.70 -5.06 -3.67
CA ASN A 74 1.75 -6.14 -3.92
C ASN A 74 0.30 -5.64 -3.95
N ALA A 75 -0.17 -5.21 -5.12
CA ALA A 75 -1.59 -4.83 -5.31
C ALA A 75 -2.57 -6.00 -5.09
N GLU A 76 -2.16 -7.24 -5.39
CA GLU A 76 -2.98 -8.42 -5.13
C GLU A 76 -3.21 -8.62 -3.62
N TYR A 77 -2.22 -8.31 -2.79
CA TYR A 77 -2.37 -8.26 -1.32
C TYR A 77 -3.39 -7.20 -0.92
N ARG A 78 -3.17 -5.96 -1.39
CA ARG A 78 -4.05 -4.82 -1.08
C ARG A 78 -5.51 -5.15 -1.38
N ASP A 79 -5.79 -5.58 -2.61
CA ASP A 79 -7.16 -5.80 -3.06
C ASP A 79 -7.80 -7.02 -2.38
N THR A 80 -7.05 -8.11 -2.19
CA THR A 80 -7.57 -9.31 -1.52
C THR A 80 -7.91 -9.02 -0.06
N VAL A 81 -7.02 -8.35 0.68
CA VAL A 81 -7.24 -8.03 2.10
C VAL A 81 -8.41 -7.06 2.27
N ARG A 82 -8.51 -6.03 1.41
CA ARG A 82 -9.67 -5.12 1.38
C ARG A 82 -10.98 -5.87 1.15
N ARG A 83 -11.03 -6.68 0.10
CA ARG A 83 -12.24 -7.45 -0.26
C ARG A 83 -12.62 -8.47 0.82
N PHE A 84 -11.65 -9.13 1.44
CA PHE A 84 -11.90 -10.07 2.52
C PHE A 84 -12.59 -9.39 3.70
N TRP A 85 -12.03 -8.28 4.21
CA TRP A 85 -12.61 -7.57 5.36
C TRP A 85 -13.90 -6.80 5.01
N ARG A 86 -14.09 -6.41 3.75
CA ARG A 86 -15.36 -5.89 3.25
C ARG A 86 -16.49 -6.93 3.32
N GLY A 87 -16.14 -8.21 3.24
CA GLY A 87 -17.07 -9.35 3.26
C GLY A 87 -17.39 -9.91 1.88
N ASP A 88 -16.53 -9.71 0.88
CA ASP A 88 -16.70 -10.30 -0.44
C ASP A 88 -16.57 -11.83 -0.37
N GLY A 89 -17.39 -12.53 -1.16
CA GLY A 89 -17.30 -13.98 -1.31
C GLY A 89 -15.98 -14.43 -1.95
N SER A 90 -15.62 -15.69 -1.70
CA SER A 90 -14.51 -16.40 -2.38
C SER A 90 -13.11 -15.78 -2.20
N GLN A 91 -12.86 -15.07 -1.10
CA GLN A 91 -11.54 -14.49 -0.81
C GLN A 91 -10.63 -15.40 0.01
N LEU A 92 -11.16 -16.43 0.69
CA LEU A 92 -10.39 -17.21 1.68
C LEU A 92 -9.13 -17.86 1.08
N GLY A 93 -9.23 -18.50 -0.09
CA GLY A 93 -8.08 -19.12 -0.74
C GLY A 93 -7.00 -18.11 -1.14
N LYS A 94 -7.43 -16.96 -1.69
CA LYS A 94 -6.50 -15.87 -2.05
C LYS A 94 -5.86 -15.27 -0.81
N LEU A 95 -6.64 -15.06 0.26
CA LEU A 95 -6.14 -14.53 1.52
C LEU A 95 -5.07 -15.45 2.11
N ALA A 96 -5.27 -16.78 2.09
CA ALA A 96 -4.26 -17.72 2.56
C ALA A 96 -2.92 -17.50 1.86
N SER A 97 -2.91 -17.37 0.53
CA SER A 97 -1.70 -17.04 -0.22
C SER A 97 -1.11 -15.68 0.16
N ARG A 98 -1.95 -14.65 0.37
CA ARG A 98 -1.48 -13.30 0.78
C ARG A 98 -0.83 -13.29 2.16
N LEU A 99 -1.40 -14.03 3.12
CA LEU A 99 -0.86 -14.17 4.47
C LEU A 99 0.48 -14.92 4.47
N SER A 100 0.64 -15.89 3.56
CA SER A 100 1.84 -16.71 3.41
C SER A 100 2.86 -16.15 2.40
N GLY A 101 2.96 -14.82 2.29
CA GLY A 101 4.03 -14.17 1.52
C GLY A 101 3.80 -14.10 0.02
N SER A 102 2.58 -14.42 -0.43
CA SER A 102 2.20 -14.47 -1.85
C SER A 102 3.11 -15.36 -2.68
N ALA A 103 3.39 -16.58 -2.18
CA ALA A 103 4.19 -17.58 -2.86
C ALA A 103 3.68 -17.89 -4.28
N ASP A 104 2.37 -17.87 -4.51
CA ASP A 104 1.80 -18.03 -5.85
C ASP A 104 2.24 -16.95 -6.86
N ILE A 105 2.75 -15.80 -6.38
CA ILE A 105 3.32 -14.72 -7.18
C ILE A 105 4.86 -14.77 -7.17
N TYR A 106 5.45 -14.90 -5.98
CA TYR A 106 6.89 -14.67 -5.77
C TYR A 106 7.71 -15.95 -5.52
N ASP A 107 7.10 -17.12 -5.28
CA ASP A 107 7.81 -18.41 -5.19
C ASP A 107 8.12 -18.96 -6.58
N GLN A 108 8.61 -18.07 -7.44
CA GLN A 108 9.13 -18.34 -8.76
C GLN A 108 10.44 -17.57 -8.86
N ARG A 109 11.48 -18.19 -9.42
CA ARG A 109 12.77 -17.56 -9.75
C ARG A 109 13.59 -17.09 -8.52
N ASP A 110 13.66 -17.95 -7.49
CA ASP A 110 14.52 -17.74 -6.31
C ASP A 110 14.24 -16.45 -5.54
N ARG A 111 12.98 -15.98 -5.56
CA ARG A 111 12.52 -14.86 -4.75
C ARG A 111 11.87 -15.38 -3.46
N THR A 112 12.03 -14.60 -2.41
CA THR A 112 11.54 -14.92 -1.06
C THR A 112 10.31 -14.09 -0.74
N PRO A 113 9.58 -14.35 0.36
CA PRO A 113 8.49 -13.48 0.81
C PRO A 113 8.88 -12.00 0.95
N PHE A 114 10.17 -11.69 1.15
CA PHE A 114 10.67 -10.31 1.18
C PHE A 114 10.49 -9.54 -0.14
N ALA A 115 10.26 -10.23 -1.25
CA ALA A 115 9.90 -9.62 -2.53
C ALA A 115 8.53 -8.94 -2.52
N SER A 116 7.67 -9.25 -1.54
CA SER A 116 6.33 -8.68 -1.40
C SER A 116 6.31 -7.53 -0.40
N ILE A 117 6.04 -6.31 -0.86
CA ILE A 117 5.56 -5.23 0.00
C ILE A 117 4.06 -5.32 0.12
N ASN A 118 3.62 -5.68 1.32
CA ASN A 118 2.22 -5.80 1.69
C ASN A 118 1.73 -4.45 2.21
N PHE A 119 0.57 -4.01 1.73
CA PHE A 119 -0.06 -2.78 2.21
C PHE A 119 -1.56 -2.83 1.95
N PRO A 120 -2.41 -2.47 2.93
CA PRO A 120 -3.83 -2.25 2.70
C PRO A 120 -4.10 -0.86 2.12
N THR A 121 -3.22 0.11 2.32
CA THR A 121 -3.39 1.54 2.04
C THR A 121 -2.05 2.17 1.67
N CYS A 122 -2.09 3.24 0.88
CA CYS A 122 -0.93 4.01 0.44
C CYS A 122 -1.39 5.45 0.17
N HIS A 123 -0.56 6.25 -0.51
CA HIS A 123 -0.95 7.60 -0.92
C HIS A 123 -2.02 7.59 -2.03
N ASP A 124 -2.02 6.58 -2.90
CA ASP A 124 -3.10 6.37 -3.86
C ASP A 124 -4.32 5.71 -3.22
N GLY A 125 -5.48 6.34 -3.36
CA GLY A 125 -6.74 5.84 -2.79
C GLY A 125 -7.00 6.36 -1.39
N PHE A 126 -7.85 5.63 -0.66
CA PHE A 126 -8.23 6.00 0.71
C PHE A 126 -7.12 5.78 1.73
N SER A 127 -7.11 6.65 2.75
CA SER A 127 -6.53 6.36 4.07
C SER A 127 -7.23 5.17 4.73
N LEU A 128 -6.66 4.61 5.80
CA LEU A 128 -7.27 3.49 6.51
C LEU A 128 -8.61 3.86 7.15
N ARG A 129 -8.72 5.07 7.72
CA ARG A 129 -10.00 5.55 8.29
C ARG A 129 -11.04 5.71 7.19
N ASP A 130 -10.66 6.25 6.03
CA ASP A 130 -11.61 6.46 4.93
C ASP A 130 -12.03 5.15 4.25
N LEU A 131 -11.12 4.17 4.18
CA LEU A 131 -11.39 2.83 3.66
C LEU A 131 -12.54 2.13 4.42
N VAL A 132 -12.73 2.47 5.70
CA VAL A 132 -13.83 1.96 6.54
C VAL A 132 -14.95 2.99 6.74
N SER A 133 -14.89 4.16 6.11
CA SER A 133 -15.86 5.24 6.33
C SER A 133 -16.60 5.68 5.06
N TYR A 134 -16.11 5.33 3.88
CA TYR A 134 -16.66 5.77 2.60
C TYR A 134 -16.81 4.61 1.61
N GLU A 135 -17.93 4.54 0.90
CA GLU A 135 -18.13 3.62 -0.23
C GLU A 135 -17.86 4.28 -1.58
N ARG A 136 -17.91 5.61 -1.65
CA ARG A 136 -17.61 6.39 -2.86
C ARG A 136 -16.51 7.40 -2.58
N LYS A 137 -15.78 7.78 -3.63
CA LYS A 137 -14.81 8.87 -3.57
C LYS A 137 -15.52 10.22 -3.53
N HIS A 138 -14.97 11.15 -2.75
CA HIS A 138 -15.42 12.54 -2.58
C HIS A 138 -14.26 13.46 -2.98
N ASN A 139 -13.98 13.49 -4.28
CA ASN A 139 -12.86 14.21 -4.88
C ASN A 139 -13.27 15.58 -5.43
N GLU A 140 -14.45 16.09 -5.08
CA GLU A 140 -15.01 17.35 -5.62
C GLU A 140 -14.05 18.52 -5.40
N ALA A 141 -13.32 18.52 -4.28
CA ALA A 141 -12.32 19.52 -3.94
C ALA A 141 -11.14 19.58 -4.93
N ASN A 142 -10.95 18.56 -5.78
CA ASN A 142 -9.88 18.51 -6.79
C ASN A 142 -10.20 19.38 -8.02
N GLY A 143 -11.46 19.80 -8.19
CA GLY A 143 -11.90 20.62 -9.32
C GLY A 143 -12.17 19.83 -10.62
N GLU A 144 -12.19 18.49 -10.55
CA GLU A 144 -12.41 17.61 -11.69
C GLU A 144 -13.80 16.94 -11.67
N GLU A 145 -14.75 17.52 -10.92
CA GLU A 145 -16.14 17.04 -10.75
C GLU A 145 -16.20 15.56 -10.26
N GLY A 146 -15.22 15.15 -9.47
CA GLY A 146 -15.13 13.79 -8.94
C GLY A 146 -14.81 12.71 -9.98
N ARG A 147 -14.29 13.08 -11.16
CA ARG A 147 -13.91 12.12 -12.21
C ARG A 147 -12.59 11.42 -11.91
N ASP A 148 -11.68 12.10 -11.26
CA ASP A 148 -10.33 11.63 -10.95
C ASP A 148 -10.32 10.59 -9.81
N GLY A 149 -9.22 9.84 -9.67
CA GLY A 149 -9.08 8.77 -8.67
C GLY A 149 -9.80 7.47 -9.06
N THR A 150 -9.45 6.38 -8.37
CA THR A 150 -10.03 5.05 -8.64
C THR A 150 -11.48 4.93 -8.15
N ASP A 151 -12.34 4.28 -8.93
CA ASP A 151 -13.69 3.91 -8.49
C ASP A 151 -13.68 2.58 -7.69
N ALA A 152 -12.70 1.72 -7.95
CA ALA A 152 -12.58 0.39 -7.35
C ALA A 152 -11.78 0.45 -6.04
N ASN A 153 -12.36 1.05 -5.00
CA ASN A 153 -11.67 1.25 -3.72
C ASN A 153 -11.67 0.01 -2.82
N TRP A 154 -12.63 -0.91 -3.02
CA TRP A 154 -12.88 -2.07 -2.16
C TRP A 154 -13.14 -1.69 -0.69
N SER A 155 -13.74 -0.52 -0.47
CA SER A 155 -14.06 0.06 0.84
C SER A 155 -15.48 -0.32 1.31
N ARG A 156 -15.79 -0.01 2.57
CA ARG A 156 -17.13 -0.15 3.15
C ARG A 156 -17.34 0.85 4.28
N ASN A 157 -18.44 1.58 4.26
CA ASN A 157 -18.73 2.64 5.23
C ASN A 157 -19.41 2.15 6.54
N TRP A 158 -19.83 0.87 6.54
CA TRP A 158 -20.46 0.15 7.65
C TRP A 158 -21.83 0.67 8.11
N GLY A 159 -22.46 1.54 7.34
CA GLY A 159 -23.85 1.97 7.53
C GLY A 159 -24.13 3.40 7.07
N GLU A 160 -23.20 4.32 7.35
CA GLU A 160 -23.33 5.75 7.01
C GLU A 160 -22.11 6.19 6.22
N GLU A 161 -22.30 7.06 5.22
CA GLU A 161 -21.19 7.59 4.41
C GLU A 161 -20.52 8.76 5.15
N GLY A 162 -19.22 8.65 5.42
CA GLY A 162 -18.45 9.69 6.11
C GLY A 162 -18.64 9.71 7.64
N PRO A 163 -18.45 10.87 8.29
CA PRO A 163 -18.56 11.02 9.74
C PRO A 163 -19.91 10.59 10.30
N THR A 164 -19.92 10.05 11.53
CA THR A 164 -21.14 9.56 12.19
C THR A 164 -21.00 9.66 13.71
N GLU A 165 -22.13 9.85 14.40
CA GLU A 165 -22.24 9.80 15.86
C GLU A 165 -22.78 8.44 16.36
N LEU A 166 -23.14 7.53 15.44
CA LEU A 166 -23.67 6.22 15.79
C LEU A 166 -22.56 5.33 16.33
N GLN A 167 -22.57 5.12 17.65
CA GLN A 167 -21.56 4.30 18.33
C GLN A 167 -21.43 2.88 17.79
N SER A 168 -22.52 2.26 17.33
CA SER A 168 -22.48 0.93 16.73
C SER A 168 -21.66 0.88 15.42
N ILE A 169 -21.63 1.98 14.66
CA ILE A 169 -20.82 2.13 13.44
C ILE A 169 -19.38 2.45 13.81
N LEU A 170 -19.15 3.41 14.71
CA LEU A 170 -17.80 3.80 15.16
C LEU A 170 -17.01 2.61 15.70
N LEU A 171 -17.61 1.81 16.60
CA LEU A 171 -16.99 0.60 17.13
C LEU A 171 -16.67 -0.43 16.05
N ARG A 172 -17.50 -0.51 15.00
CA ARG A 172 -17.25 -1.42 13.88
C ARG A 172 -16.08 -0.94 13.03
N ARG A 173 -16.00 0.36 12.76
CA ARG A 173 -14.91 0.98 11.99
C ARG A 173 -13.57 0.85 12.71
N ASP A 174 -13.51 1.15 14.02
CA ASP A 174 -12.32 0.94 14.84
C ASP A 174 -11.85 -0.52 14.77
N ARG A 175 -12.76 -1.48 14.95
CA ARG A 175 -12.44 -2.91 14.81
C ARG A 175 -11.90 -3.26 13.42
N MET A 176 -12.46 -2.68 12.35
CA MET A 176 -11.97 -2.95 10.99
C MET A 176 -10.58 -2.37 10.76
N MET A 177 -10.30 -1.15 11.21
CA MET A 177 -8.94 -0.59 11.14
C MET A 177 -7.93 -1.51 11.84
N ARG A 178 -8.26 -1.98 13.05
CA ARG A 178 -7.44 -2.93 13.80
C ARG A 178 -7.28 -4.28 13.09
N ASN A 179 -8.32 -4.78 12.43
CA ASN A 179 -8.25 -6.00 11.63
C ASN A 179 -7.30 -5.85 10.44
N PHE A 180 -7.36 -4.73 9.71
CA PHE A 180 -6.42 -4.43 8.62
C PHE A 180 -4.98 -4.35 9.12
N LEU A 181 -4.74 -3.60 10.20
CA LEU A 181 -3.41 -3.43 10.80
C LEU A 181 -2.84 -4.73 11.35
N ALA A 182 -3.66 -5.55 12.03
CA ALA A 182 -3.25 -6.87 12.49
C ALA A 182 -2.95 -7.82 11.32
N THR A 183 -3.79 -7.82 10.28
CA THR A 183 -3.55 -8.61 9.07
C THR A 183 -2.22 -8.23 8.43
N LEU A 184 -1.94 -6.93 8.30
CA LEU A 184 -0.66 -6.41 7.81
C LEU A 184 0.52 -6.84 8.70
N ALA A 185 0.40 -6.64 10.01
CA ALA A 185 1.46 -6.94 10.97
C ALA A 185 1.79 -8.44 11.04
N PHE A 186 0.84 -9.34 10.77
CA PHE A 186 1.03 -10.78 10.89
C PHE A 186 1.12 -11.53 9.55
N SER A 187 1.08 -10.83 8.41
CA SER A 187 1.35 -11.43 7.11
C SER A 187 2.85 -11.58 6.85
N GLN A 188 3.25 -12.67 6.21
CA GLN A 188 4.61 -12.86 5.70
C GLN A 188 4.91 -11.86 4.57
N GLY A 189 6.15 -11.36 4.51
CA GLY A 189 6.58 -10.29 3.59
C GLY A 189 6.93 -9.00 4.30
N VAL A 190 7.07 -7.89 3.56
CA VAL A 190 7.45 -6.58 4.12
C VAL A 190 6.21 -5.72 4.30
N PRO A 191 5.80 -5.36 5.53
CA PRO A 191 4.65 -4.50 5.74
C PRO A 191 4.98 -3.03 5.48
N MET A 192 4.13 -2.33 4.75
CA MET A 192 4.16 -0.88 4.58
C MET A 192 2.91 -0.24 5.19
N ILE A 193 3.12 0.74 6.07
CA ILE A 193 2.06 1.54 6.70
C ILE A 193 1.99 2.87 5.96
N SER A 194 0.79 3.31 5.57
CA SER A 194 0.59 4.67 5.03
C SER A 194 0.64 5.68 6.17
N HIS A 195 1.31 6.81 5.96
CA HIS A 195 1.56 7.76 7.05
C HIS A 195 0.25 8.32 7.64
N GLY A 196 0.15 8.23 8.96
CA GLY A 196 -1.02 8.68 9.71
C GLY A 196 -2.11 7.64 9.86
N ASP A 197 -2.05 6.48 9.19
CA ASP A 197 -3.01 5.39 9.43
C ASP A 197 -2.93 4.89 10.88
N GLU A 198 -1.76 5.01 11.51
CA GLU A 198 -1.54 4.66 12.92
C GLU A 198 -2.31 5.53 13.91
N ILE A 199 -2.74 6.72 13.49
CA ILE A 199 -3.60 7.64 14.25
C ILE A 199 -4.97 7.82 13.59
N GLY A 200 -5.31 6.99 12.60
CA GLY A 200 -6.56 7.07 11.86
C GLY A 200 -6.72 8.39 11.11
N ARG A 201 -5.69 8.84 10.41
CA ARG A 201 -5.77 9.98 9.49
C ARG A 201 -6.93 9.81 8.52
N THR A 202 -7.63 10.90 8.21
CA THR A 202 -8.69 10.97 7.20
C THR A 202 -8.35 12.04 6.18
N LEU A 203 -8.76 11.79 4.93
CA LEU A 203 -8.75 12.71 3.81
C LEU A 203 -10.19 13.11 3.45
N GLY A 204 -11.15 12.96 4.37
CA GLY A 204 -12.55 13.33 4.17
C GLY A 204 -13.26 12.55 3.06
N GLY A 205 -12.79 11.35 2.72
CA GLY A 205 -13.30 10.59 1.58
C GLY A 205 -12.71 11.00 0.23
N ASN A 206 -11.71 11.89 0.20
CA ASN A 206 -10.91 12.12 -1.00
C ASN A 206 -9.91 10.96 -1.16
N ASN A 207 -9.96 10.26 -2.29
CA ASN A 207 -9.09 9.12 -2.57
C ASN A 207 -7.97 9.44 -3.58
N ASN A 208 -7.81 10.72 -3.93
CA ASN A 208 -6.83 11.19 -4.89
C ASN A 208 -6.39 12.62 -4.52
N SER A 209 -5.86 12.82 -3.32
CA SER A 209 -5.58 14.14 -2.77
C SER A 209 -4.29 14.77 -3.32
N TYR A 210 -3.89 14.45 -4.55
CA TYR A 210 -2.58 14.79 -5.13
C TYR A 210 -2.32 16.29 -5.24
N CYS A 211 -3.38 17.08 -5.46
CA CYS A 211 -3.32 18.53 -5.67
C CYS A 211 -3.58 19.35 -4.39
N HIS A 212 -3.66 18.69 -3.23
CA HIS A 212 -3.98 19.35 -1.96
C HIS A 212 -2.75 19.54 -1.07
N ASP A 213 -2.29 20.79 -0.97
CA ASP A 213 -1.49 21.25 0.16
C ASP A 213 -2.40 22.06 1.12
N SER A 214 -3.12 21.35 1.98
CA SER A 214 -4.14 21.94 2.85
C SER A 214 -4.39 21.06 4.09
N PRO A 215 -5.16 21.52 5.09
CA PRO A 215 -5.55 20.71 6.24
C PRO A 215 -6.19 19.36 5.90
N LEU A 216 -6.67 19.17 4.67
CA LEU A 216 -7.14 17.87 4.17
C LEU A 216 -6.02 16.82 4.19
N THR A 217 -4.80 17.20 3.84
CA THR A 217 -3.65 16.28 3.70
C THR A 217 -2.67 16.37 4.85
N TRP A 218 -2.68 17.45 5.63
CA TRP A 218 -1.79 17.62 6.78
C TRP A 218 -2.08 16.60 7.90
N LEU A 219 -1.04 16.20 8.63
CA LEU A 219 -1.20 15.38 9.83
C LEU A 219 -1.65 16.24 11.01
N ASN A 220 -2.76 15.87 11.64
CA ASN A 220 -3.18 16.46 12.89
C ASN A 220 -2.64 15.63 14.07
N TRP A 221 -1.76 16.24 14.88
CA TRP A 221 -1.17 15.62 16.07
C TRP A 221 -1.91 15.93 17.36
N ASP A 222 -2.99 16.72 17.31
CA ASP A 222 -3.90 16.88 18.44
C ASP A 222 -4.81 15.65 18.53
N LEU A 223 -4.25 14.57 19.09
CA LEU A 223 -4.89 13.25 19.13
C LEU A 223 -5.91 13.15 20.26
N ASP A 224 -7.12 12.71 19.92
CA ASP A 224 -8.13 12.31 20.89
C ASP A 224 -7.81 10.93 21.53
N GLY A 225 -8.72 10.45 22.39
CA GLY A 225 -8.55 9.17 23.08
C GLY A 225 -8.62 7.94 22.15
N GLU A 226 -9.42 7.99 21.08
CA GLU A 226 -9.54 6.90 20.10
C GLU A 226 -8.26 6.79 19.27
N GLN A 227 -7.76 7.92 18.78
CA GLN A 227 -6.54 7.98 17.98
C GLN A 227 -5.31 7.52 18.77
N ARG A 228 -5.21 7.90 20.05
CA ARG A 228 -4.15 7.39 20.96
C ARG A 228 -4.25 5.88 21.17
N SER A 229 -5.46 5.36 21.37
CA SER A 229 -5.70 3.92 21.52
C SER A 229 -5.35 3.12 20.25
N LEU A 230 -5.58 3.69 19.06
CA LEU A 230 -5.17 3.07 17.80
C LEU A 230 -3.64 3.07 17.67
N LEU A 231 -2.98 4.18 17.99
CA LEU A 231 -1.51 4.30 17.94
C LEU A 231 -0.83 3.29 18.87
N GLU A 232 -1.33 3.15 20.11
CA GLU A 232 -0.84 2.15 21.06
C GLU A 232 -1.01 0.71 20.53
N PHE A 233 -2.14 0.43 19.90
CA PHE A 233 -2.40 -0.87 19.29
C PHE A 233 -1.42 -1.16 18.15
N VAL A 234 -1.19 -0.20 17.25
CA VAL A 234 -0.23 -0.33 16.15
C VAL A 234 1.17 -0.60 16.69
N GLY A 235 1.62 0.18 17.68
CA GLY A 235 2.90 -0.04 18.35
C GLY A 235 3.01 -1.46 18.92
N ARG A 236 1.94 -1.96 19.56
CA ARG A 236 1.91 -3.30 20.14
C ARG A 236 1.97 -4.42 19.09
N VAL A 237 1.18 -4.36 18.02
CA VAL A 237 1.15 -5.44 17.01
C VAL A 237 2.47 -5.52 16.24
N PHE A 238 3.10 -4.39 15.93
CA PHE A 238 4.39 -4.38 15.25
C PHE A 238 5.55 -4.71 16.20
N ALA A 239 5.46 -4.40 17.50
CA ALA A 239 6.39 -4.91 18.50
C ALA A 239 6.31 -6.45 18.60
N ILE A 240 5.10 -7.02 18.59
CA ILE A 240 4.91 -8.48 18.54
C ILE A 240 5.55 -9.05 17.28
N ARG A 241 5.26 -8.48 16.11
CA ARG A 241 5.91 -8.89 14.85
C ARG A 241 7.43 -8.87 14.96
N SER A 242 8.02 -7.77 15.43
CA SER A 242 9.48 -7.62 15.52
C SER A 242 10.13 -8.60 16.49
N ALA A 243 9.40 -9.03 17.53
CA ALA A 243 9.91 -9.98 18.52
C ALA A 243 9.78 -11.45 18.08
N ASN A 244 9.07 -11.74 16.99
CA ASN A 244 8.78 -13.09 16.53
C ASN A 244 9.27 -13.28 15.08
N PRO A 245 10.43 -13.93 14.85
CA PRO A 245 11.00 -14.14 13.51
C PRO A 245 10.21 -15.06 12.57
N ALA A 246 9.15 -15.71 13.07
CA ALA A 246 8.38 -16.72 12.36
C ALA A 246 7.44 -16.13 11.32
#